data_AF-A0A026W673-F1
#
_entry.id   AF-A0A026W673-F1
#
_cell.length_a   1.000
_cell.length_b   1.000
_cell.length_c   1.000
_cell.angle_alpha   90.00
_cell.angle_beta   90.00
_cell.angle_gamma   90.00
#
_symmetry.space_group_name_H-M   'P 1'
#
loop_
_entity.id
_entity.type
_entity.pdbx_description
1 polymer ?
#
loop_
_entity_poly.entity_id
_entity_poly.type
_entity_poly.pdbx_seq_one_letter_code
_entity_poly.pdbx_strand_id
1 'polypeptide(L)'
;MSLDMDSLIRTQNDILNRILRAYDNLKKIGTSKLTQGIVEARLQALEANWAKFDSNHESLLTFPSETLASLDYTSQDIPAQAEEAYLQQKGKFLDVQRTLRAMDVSTSFMPASSATTASAPSSSASRITLPQIQLPQFSGKYEDWPAFRDLFLSIIG
;
A
#
# COMPACT_ATOMS: atom_id res chain seq x y z
N MET A 1 -37.76 -14.04 14.36
CA MET A 1 -36.73 -13.42 13.51
C MET A 1 -36.62 -14.27 12.25
N SER A 2 -36.49 -13.65 11.06
CA SER A 2 -36.34 -14.42 9.81
C SER A 2 -34.94 -15.03 9.76
N LEU A 3 -34.82 -16.25 9.21
CA LEU A 3 -33.52 -16.93 9.03
C LEU A 3 -32.53 -16.05 8.26
N ASP A 4 -33.02 -15.19 7.37
CA ASP A 4 -32.23 -14.25 6.59
C ASP A 4 -31.57 -13.17 7.46
N MET A 5 -32.29 -12.58 8.42
CA MET A 5 -31.74 -11.58 9.34
C MET A 5 -30.63 -12.15 10.22
N ASP A 6 -30.87 -13.32 10.82
CA ASP A 6 -29.88 -13.97 11.68
C ASP A 6 -28.61 -14.33 10.89
N SER A 7 -28.76 -14.72 9.62
CA SER A 7 -27.64 -14.99 8.73
C SER A 7 -26.83 -13.74 8.40
N LEU A 8 -27.49 -12.60 8.19
CA LEU A 8 -26.85 -11.31 7.95
C LEU A 8 -26.05 -10.87 9.17
N ILE A 9 -26.63 -10.95 10.39
CA ILE A 9 -25.95 -10.56 11.63
C ILE A 9 -24.70 -11.43 11.88
N ARG A 10 -24.81 -12.75 11.68
CA ARG A 10 -23.65 -13.65 11.80
C ARG A 10 -22.56 -13.27 10.80
N THR A 11 -22.94 -12.95 9.57
CA THR A 11 -22.01 -12.51 8.52
C THR A 11 -21.35 -11.18 8.88
N GLN A 12 -22.09 -10.22 9.45
CA GLN A 12 -21.52 -8.95 9.90
C GLN A 12 -20.45 -9.14 10.97
N ASN A 13 -20.70 -10.00 11.96
CA ASN A 13 -19.73 -10.30 13.00
C ASN A 13 -18.46 -10.98 12.44
N ASP A 14 -18.59 -11.92 11.50
CA ASP A 14 -17.43 -12.52 10.84
C ASP A 14 -16.62 -11.48 10.05
N ILE A 15 -17.30 -10.61 9.29
CA ILE A 15 -16.64 -9.55 8.52
C ILE A 15 -15.92 -8.55 9.45
N LEU A 16 -16.56 -8.10 10.53
CA LEU A 16 -15.93 -7.24 11.53
C LEU A 16 -14.65 -7.86 12.08
N ASN A 17 -14.69 -9.15 12.46
CA ASN A 17 -13.51 -9.87 12.94
C ASN A 17 -12.38 -9.95 11.90
N ARG A 18 -12.73 -10.09 10.61
CA ARG A 18 -11.73 -10.07 9.52
C ARG A 18 -11.11 -8.69 9.35
N ILE A 19 -11.91 -7.64 9.41
CA ILE A 19 -11.46 -6.23 9.34
C ILE A 19 -10.50 -5.95 10.50
N LEU A 20 -10.91 -6.22 11.75
CA LEU A 20 -10.09 -5.98 12.95
C LEU A 20 -8.71 -6.63 12.88
N ARG A 21 -8.63 -7.83 12.29
CA ARG A 21 -7.40 -8.63 12.23
C ARG A 21 -6.57 -8.40 10.97
N ALA A 22 -6.99 -7.53 10.06
CA ALA A 22 -6.39 -7.38 8.74
C ALA A 22 -4.89 -7.00 8.82
N TYR A 23 -4.56 -5.96 9.59
CA TYR A 23 -3.18 -5.50 9.76
C TYR A 23 -2.34 -6.44 10.62
N ASP A 24 -2.90 -7.03 11.67
CA ASP A 24 -2.19 -8.03 12.47
C ASP A 24 -1.80 -9.25 11.63
N ASN A 25 -2.67 -9.64 10.68
CA ASN A 25 -2.37 -10.70 9.73
C ASN A 25 -1.31 -10.29 8.70
N LEU A 26 -1.24 -9.01 8.32
CA LEU A 26 -0.12 -8.49 7.52
C LEU A 26 1.20 -8.59 8.29
N LYS A 27 1.23 -8.16 9.56
CA LYS A 27 2.44 -8.22 10.41
C LYS A 27 3.00 -9.64 10.55
N LYS A 28 2.13 -10.65 10.61
CA LYS A 28 2.53 -12.07 10.70
C LYS A 28 3.29 -12.58 9.48
N ILE A 29 3.19 -11.91 8.32
CA ILE A 29 3.96 -12.28 7.12
C ILE A 29 5.47 -12.06 7.35
N GLY A 30 5.83 -11.10 8.22
CA GLY A 30 7.20 -10.73 8.52
C GLY A 30 7.79 -9.75 7.49
N THR A 31 8.73 -8.92 7.95
CA THR A 31 9.32 -7.85 7.13
C THR A 31 10.08 -8.36 5.90
N SER A 32 10.70 -9.54 5.98
CA SER A 32 11.45 -10.14 4.87
C SER A 32 10.59 -10.60 3.70
N LYS A 33 9.30 -10.85 3.93
CA LYS A 33 8.33 -11.28 2.90
C LYS A 33 7.34 -10.19 2.54
N LEU A 34 7.44 -9.01 3.17
CA LEU A 34 6.51 -7.91 2.93
C LEU A 34 6.89 -7.19 1.63
N THR A 35 6.05 -7.33 0.60
CA THR A 35 6.24 -6.65 -0.69
C THR A 35 5.08 -5.70 -0.97
N GLN A 36 5.28 -4.73 -1.86
CA GLN A 36 4.22 -3.80 -2.27
C GLN A 36 2.97 -4.54 -2.76
N GLY A 37 3.14 -5.56 -3.60
CA GLY A 37 2.02 -6.35 -4.12
C GLY A 37 1.25 -7.11 -3.03
N ILE A 38 1.92 -7.60 -1.99
CA ILE A 38 1.25 -8.24 -0.84
C ILE A 38 0.42 -7.23 -0.06
N VAL A 39 0.96 -6.04 0.17
CA VAL A 39 0.26 -4.97 0.88
C VAL A 39 -0.96 -4.50 0.08
N GLU A 40 -0.82 -4.31 -1.24
CA GLU A 40 -1.90 -3.95 -2.15
C GLU A 40 -3.01 -5.02 -2.18
N ALA A 41 -2.67 -6.29 -2.36
CA ALA A 41 -3.66 -7.37 -2.38
C ALA A 41 -4.43 -7.49 -1.06
N ARG A 42 -3.75 -7.27 0.07
CA ARG A 42 -4.39 -7.28 1.40
C ARG A 42 -5.27 -6.06 1.64
N LEU A 43 -4.87 -4.88 1.16
CA LEU A 43 -5.69 -3.68 1.21
C LEU A 43 -6.96 -3.85 0.36
N GLN A 44 -6.84 -4.39 -0.85
CA GLN A 44 -8.00 -4.68 -1.71
C GLN A 44 -8.96 -5.66 -1.04
N ALA A 45 -8.44 -6.70 -0.37
CA ALA A 45 -9.26 -7.63 0.40
C ALA A 45 -9.97 -6.95 1.59
N LEU A 46 -9.31 -6.00 2.26
CA LEU A 46 -9.92 -5.20 3.34
C LEU A 46 -11.07 -4.34 2.80
N GLU A 47 -10.87 -3.65 1.67
CA GLU A 47 -11.91 -2.84 1.01
C GLU A 47 -13.10 -3.67 0.54
N ALA A 48 -12.85 -4.87 -0.01
CA ALA A 48 -13.92 -5.79 -0.40
C ALA A 48 -14.72 -6.30 0.80
N ASN A 49 -14.07 -6.57 1.94
CA ASN A 49 -14.77 -6.92 3.18
C ASN A 49 -15.64 -5.77 3.66
N TRP A 50 -15.14 -4.52 3.64
CA TRP A 50 -15.92 -3.35 4.00
C TRP A 50 -17.14 -3.14 3.10
N ALA A 51 -16.96 -3.19 1.78
CA ALA A 51 -18.08 -3.06 0.83
C ALA A 51 -19.17 -4.11 1.06
N LYS A 52 -18.77 -5.35 1.41
CA LYS A 52 -19.72 -6.40 1.77
C LYS A 52 -20.42 -6.14 3.11
N PHE A 53 -19.69 -5.63 4.10
CA PHE A 53 -20.28 -5.22 5.38
C PHE A 53 -21.37 -4.17 5.15
N ASP A 54 -21.05 -3.15 4.37
CA ASP A 54 -21.93 -2.01 4.09
C ASP A 54 -23.21 -2.45 3.37
N SER A 55 -23.07 -3.24 2.29
CA SER A 55 -24.23 -3.80 1.57
C SER A 55 -25.11 -4.71 2.45
N ASN A 56 -24.51 -5.51 3.33
CA ASN A 56 -25.26 -6.28 4.30
C ASN A 56 -25.95 -5.39 5.35
N HIS A 57 -25.34 -4.26 5.72
CA HIS A 57 -25.90 -3.32 6.67
C HIS A 57 -27.11 -2.62 6.07
N GLU A 58 -27.02 -2.15 4.84
CA GLU A 58 -28.16 -1.62 4.08
C GLU A 58 -29.31 -2.63 4.01
N SER A 59 -29.00 -3.90 3.77
CA SER A 59 -30.00 -4.98 3.77
C SER A 59 -30.65 -5.16 5.15
N LEU A 60 -29.88 -5.05 6.24
CA LEU A 60 -30.41 -5.09 7.60
C LEU A 60 -31.30 -3.89 7.93
N LEU A 61 -31.01 -2.70 7.39
CA LEU A 61 -31.82 -1.51 7.60
C LEU A 61 -33.20 -1.58 6.92
N THR A 62 -33.44 -2.55 6.03
CA THR A 62 -34.77 -2.78 5.44
C THR A 62 -35.78 -3.42 6.40
N PHE A 63 -35.31 -3.98 7.52
CA PHE A 63 -36.17 -4.59 8.53
C PHE A 63 -36.77 -3.54 9.48
N PRO A 64 -37.90 -3.83 10.16
CA PRO A 64 -38.50 -2.90 11.11
C PRO A 64 -37.54 -2.47 12.22
N SER A 65 -37.48 -1.16 12.48
CA SER A 65 -36.58 -0.55 13.47
C SER A 65 -36.74 -1.12 14.88
N GLU A 66 -37.97 -1.45 15.28
CA GLU A 66 -38.27 -2.10 16.57
C GLU A 66 -37.58 -3.47 16.71
N THR A 67 -37.52 -4.24 15.60
CA THR A 67 -36.81 -5.52 15.59
C THR A 67 -35.31 -5.28 15.70
N LEU A 68 -34.77 -4.32 14.96
CA LEU A 68 -33.34 -4.00 14.97
C LEU A 68 -32.86 -3.47 16.33
N ALA A 69 -33.68 -2.65 17.00
CA ALA A 69 -33.36 -2.09 18.32
C ALA A 69 -33.23 -3.17 19.42
N SER A 70 -33.91 -4.30 19.25
CA SER A 70 -33.80 -5.44 20.18
C SER A 70 -32.54 -6.30 19.98
N LEU A 71 -31.77 -6.06 18.92
CA LEU A 71 -30.59 -6.85 18.59
C LEU A 71 -29.33 -6.31 19.27
N ASP A 72 -28.45 -7.23 19.66
CA ASP A 72 -27.07 -6.93 20.07
C ASP A 72 -26.29 -6.14 19.01
N TYR A 73 -26.62 -6.36 17.73
CA TYR A 73 -26.02 -5.63 16.60
C TYR A 73 -26.17 -4.11 16.74
N THR A 74 -27.33 -3.64 17.21
CA THR A 74 -27.63 -2.23 17.42
C THR A 74 -27.17 -1.77 18.79
N SER A 75 -27.41 -2.58 19.83
CA SER A 75 -27.02 -2.27 21.21
C SER A 75 -25.50 -2.10 21.38
N GLN A 76 -24.71 -2.91 20.68
CA GLN A 76 -23.25 -2.83 20.70
C GLN A 76 -22.67 -1.86 19.66
N ASP A 77 -23.51 -1.19 18.87
CA ASP A 77 -23.07 -0.28 17.81
C ASP A 77 -22.03 -0.92 16.85
N ILE A 78 -22.34 -2.15 16.42
CA ILE A 78 -21.49 -2.93 15.50
C ILE A 78 -21.18 -2.16 14.20
N PRO A 79 -22.11 -1.39 13.59
CA PRO A 79 -21.80 -0.57 12.42
C PRO A 79 -20.66 0.43 12.67
N ALA A 80 -20.74 1.23 13.75
CA ALA A 80 -19.71 2.21 14.06
C ALA A 80 -18.36 1.54 14.39
N GLN A 81 -18.38 0.42 15.14
CA GLN A 81 -17.17 -0.36 15.40
C GLN A 81 -16.49 -0.86 14.11
N ALA A 82 -17.29 -1.31 13.14
CA ALA A 82 -16.77 -1.78 11.86
C ALA A 82 -16.18 -0.65 11.02
N GLU A 83 -16.83 0.51 11.00
CA GLU A 83 -16.35 1.69 10.28
C GLU A 83 -15.00 2.16 10.84
N GLU A 84 -14.92 2.36 12.16
CA GLU A 84 -13.69 2.79 12.82
C GLU A 84 -12.57 1.77 12.61
N ALA A 85 -12.89 0.47 12.76
CA ALA A 85 -11.92 -0.59 12.49
C ALA A 85 -11.44 -0.55 11.04
N TYR A 86 -12.32 -0.38 10.05
CA TYR A 86 -11.92 -0.30 8.65
C TYR A 86 -11.00 0.90 8.39
N LEU A 87 -11.37 2.09 8.85
CA LEU A 87 -10.59 3.31 8.66
C LEU A 87 -9.20 3.19 9.30
N GLN A 88 -9.15 2.69 10.54
CA GLN A 88 -7.90 2.49 11.26
C GLN A 88 -6.98 1.49 10.54
N GLN A 89 -7.53 0.37 10.08
CA GLN A 89 -6.75 -0.67 9.39
C GLN A 89 -6.27 -0.16 8.04
N LYS A 90 -7.13 0.50 7.26
CA LYS A 90 -6.79 1.12 5.98
C LYS A 90 -5.67 2.15 6.12
N GLY A 91 -5.73 3.01 7.14
CA GLY A 91 -4.65 3.95 7.45
C GLY A 91 -3.30 3.25 7.64
N LYS A 92 -3.26 2.18 8.44
CA LYS A 92 -2.04 1.39 8.66
C LYS A 92 -1.50 0.75 7.37
N PHE A 93 -2.37 0.27 6.47
CA PHE A 93 -1.95 -0.24 5.16
C PHE A 93 -1.32 0.85 4.28
N LEU A 94 -1.93 2.04 4.24
CA LEU A 94 -1.42 3.18 3.47
C LEU A 94 -0.05 3.65 3.99
N ASP A 95 0.15 3.65 5.31
CA ASP A 95 1.45 3.98 5.91
C ASP A 95 2.54 2.97 5.56
N VAL A 96 2.20 1.67 5.53
CA VAL A 96 3.13 0.63 5.07
C VAL A 96 3.47 0.83 3.59
N GLN A 97 2.49 1.14 2.73
CA GLN A 97 2.76 1.44 1.32
C GLN A 97 3.70 2.64 1.15
N ARG A 98 3.49 3.72 1.93
CA ARG A 98 4.37 4.89 1.91
C ARG A 98 5.79 4.52 2.33
N THR A 99 5.93 3.70 3.36
CA THR A 99 7.23 3.25 3.87
C THR A 99 7.98 2.42 2.83
N LEU A 100 7.31 1.47 2.17
CA LEU A 100 7.92 0.67 1.11
C LEU A 100 8.37 1.53 -0.08
N ARG A 101 7.54 2.47 -0.52
CA ARG A 101 7.90 3.41 -1.61
C ARG A 101 9.11 4.27 -1.26
N ALA A 102 9.22 4.73 -0.02
CA ALA A 102 10.38 5.50 0.43
C ALA A 102 11.69 4.67 0.44
N MET A 103 11.61 3.36 0.73
CA MET A 103 12.76 2.45 0.70
C MET A 103 13.26 2.18 -0.73
N ASP A 104 12.35 2.01 -1.68
CA ASP A 104 12.70 1.83 -3.11
C ASP A 104 13.43 3.07 -3.65
N VAL A 105 12.94 4.26 -3.30
CA VAL A 105 13.57 5.53 -3.66
C VAL A 105 14.98 5.62 -3.05
N SER A 106 15.15 5.43 -1.74
CA SER A 106 16.47 5.50 -1.10
C SER A 106 17.48 4.50 -1.66
N THR A 107 17.04 3.31 -2.09
CA THR A 107 17.92 2.31 -2.71
C THR A 107 18.37 2.73 -4.11
N SER A 108 17.49 3.39 -4.87
CA SER A 108 17.84 3.93 -6.20
C SER A 108 18.80 5.13 -6.16
N PHE A 109 18.91 5.81 -5.01
CA PHE A 109 19.76 6.99 -4.82
C PHE A 109 21.10 6.72 -4.12
N MET A 110 21.45 5.46 -3.81
CA MET A 110 22.81 5.14 -3.33
C MET A 110 23.77 5.01 -4.52
N PRO A 111 24.77 5.92 -4.69
CA PRO A 111 25.84 5.67 -5.63
C PRO A 111 26.70 4.54 -5.07
N ALA A 112 26.80 3.44 -5.81
CA ALA A 112 27.77 2.39 -5.54
C ALA A 112 29.16 3.04 -5.55
N SER A 113 29.71 3.28 -4.36
CA SER A 113 31.05 3.83 -4.23
C SER A 113 32.02 2.83 -4.84
N SER A 114 32.65 3.25 -5.94
CA SER A 114 33.63 2.47 -6.68
C SER A 114 34.84 2.18 -5.80
N ALA A 115 35.07 0.91 -5.49
CA ALA A 115 36.37 0.44 -5.02
C ALA A 115 37.28 0.24 -6.23
N THR A 116 38.14 1.23 -6.50
CA THR A 116 39.26 1.14 -7.43
C THR A 116 40.35 0.22 -6.87
N THR A 117 40.63 -0.89 -7.55
CA THR A 117 41.98 -1.48 -7.65
C THR A 117 42.13 -2.22 -8.98
N ALA A 118 43.29 -2.02 -9.60
CA ALA A 118 43.59 -2.21 -11.01
C ALA A 118 43.95 -3.66 -11.44
N SER A 119 43.97 -3.82 -12.78
CA SER A 119 44.83 -4.72 -13.59
C SER A 119 44.29 -6.09 -14.01
N ALA A 120 43.82 -6.19 -15.27
CA ALA A 120 44.39 -7.05 -16.34
C ALA A 120 43.40 -7.16 -17.54
N PRO A 121 43.87 -7.24 -18.81
CA PRO A 121 43.00 -7.30 -19.98
C PRO A 121 42.73 -8.75 -20.39
N SER A 122 41.47 -9.10 -20.61
CA SER A 122 41.11 -10.26 -21.42
C SER A 122 39.91 -9.94 -22.32
N SER A 123 40.16 -10.22 -23.58
CA SER A 123 39.33 -10.05 -24.77
C SER A 123 37.97 -10.74 -24.69
N SER A 124 36.90 -10.07 -25.12
CA SER A 124 35.92 -10.62 -26.08
C SER A 124 34.71 -9.69 -26.32
N ALA A 125 34.26 -9.70 -27.58
CA ALA A 125 32.97 -9.27 -28.11
C ALA A 125 32.69 -7.75 -28.23
N SER A 126 32.81 -7.28 -29.47
CA SER A 126 32.30 -6.00 -29.96
C SER A 126 30.77 -5.93 -29.83
N ARG A 127 30.28 -5.48 -28.68
CA ARG A 127 28.89 -5.08 -28.48
C ARG A 127 28.81 -3.61 -28.89
N ILE A 128 28.14 -3.31 -30.01
CA ILE A 128 27.79 -1.93 -30.40
C ILE A 128 26.82 -1.41 -29.33
N THR A 129 27.35 -0.83 -28.27
CA THR A 129 26.60 -0.05 -27.30
C THR A 129 26.56 1.38 -27.82
N LEU A 130 25.36 1.96 -27.92
CA LEU A 130 25.22 3.41 -28.15
C LEU A 130 26.15 4.16 -27.19
N PRO A 131 26.84 5.23 -27.62
CA PRO A 131 27.65 6.04 -26.73
C PRO A 131 26.74 6.52 -25.59
N GLN A 132 27.02 6.03 -24.39
CA GLN A 132 26.25 6.34 -23.20
C GLN A 132 26.36 7.84 -22.96
N ILE A 133 25.26 8.56 -23.12
CA ILE A 133 25.19 9.99 -22.84
C ILE A 133 25.54 10.15 -21.36
N GLN A 134 26.69 10.78 -21.08
CA GLN A 134 27.08 11.10 -19.73
C GLN A 134 26.23 12.28 -19.28
N LEU A 135 25.21 11.99 -18.48
CA LEU A 135 24.41 13.01 -17.85
C LEU A 135 25.31 13.80 -16.89
N PRO A 136 25.35 15.14 -16.99
CA PRO A 136 26.09 15.99 -16.07
C PRO A 136 25.58 15.75 -14.65
N GLN A 137 26.48 15.68 -13.68
CA GLN A 137 26.11 15.51 -12.27
C GLN A 137 25.90 16.87 -11.62
N PHE A 138 24.68 17.16 -11.16
CA PHE A 138 24.38 18.39 -10.45
C PHE A 138 25.05 18.36 -9.06
N SER A 139 25.85 19.38 -8.76
CA SER A 139 26.62 19.48 -7.51
C SER A 139 25.73 19.76 -6.28
N GLY A 140 24.46 20.11 -6.47
CA GLY A 140 23.55 20.54 -5.41
C GLY A 140 23.75 21.99 -4.96
N LYS A 141 24.74 22.71 -5.51
CA LYS A 141 24.95 24.13 -5.23
C LYS A 141 23.98 24.98 -6.05
N TYR A 142 23.42 26.00 -5.41
CA TYR A 142 22.49 26.91 -6.07
C TYR A 142 23.12 27.67 -7.25
N GLU A 143 24.41 27.98 -7.16
CA GLU A 143 25.18 28.68 -8.19
C GLU A 143 25.31 27.88 -9.48
N ASP A 144 25.30 26.54 -9.41
CA ASP A 144 25.46 25.65 -10.55
C ASP A 144 24.11 25.30 -11.23
N TRP A 145 22.99 25.76 -10.67
CA TRP A 145 21.64 25.43 -11.14
C TRP A 145 21.32 25.97 -12.54
N PRO A 146 21.65 27.22 -12.91
CA PRO A 146 21.37 27.74 -14.25
C PRO A 146 22.10 26.94 -15.34
N ALA A 147 23.39 26.64 -15.13
CA ALA A 147 24.20 25.88 -16.08
C ALA A 147 23.69 24.45 -16.25
N PHE A 148 23.26 23.80 -15.16
CA PHE A 148 22.67 22.47 -15.21
C PHE A 148 21.32 22.46 -15.94
N ARG A 149 20.46 23.45 -15.67
CA ARG A 149 19.15 23.60 -16.32
C ARG A 149 19.29 23.82 -17.82
N ASP A 150 20.20 24.70 -18.25
CA ASP A 150 20.42 25.01 -19.66
C ASP A 150 20.97 23.79 -20.42
N LEU A 151 21.88 23.04 -19.81
CA LEU A 151 22.42 21.80 -20.38
C LEU A 151 21.34 20.71 -20.50
N PHE A 152 20.46 20.59 -19.50
CA PHE A 152 19.33 19.64 -19.53
C PHE A 152 18.31 19.99 -20.63
N LEU A 153 17.97 21.27 -20.78
CA LEU A 153 17.09 21.73 -21.86
C LEU A 153 17.72 21.49 -23.24
N SER A 154 19.02 21.71 -23.39
CA SER A 154 19.75 21.44 -24.64
C SER A 154 19.79 19.95 -25.02
N ILE A 155 19.71 19.04 -24.05
CA ILE A 155 19.71 17.58 -24.29
C ILE A 155 18.32 17.07 -24.66
N ILE A 156 17.26 17.70 -24.15
CA ILE A 156 15.89 17.20 -24.28
C ILE A 156 15.17 17.80 -25.49
N GLY A 157 15.51 19.02 -25.92
CA GLY A 157 14.91 19.67 -27.09
C GLY A 157 13.46 20.07 -26.87
#